data_AF-F7JJC0-F1
#
_entry.id   AF-F7JJC0-F1
#
_cell.length_a   1.000
_cell.length_b   1.000
_cell.length_c   1.000
_cell.angle_alpha   90.00
_cell.angle_beta   90.00
_cell.angle_gamma   90.00
#
_symmetry.space_group_name_H-M   'P 1'
#
loop_
_entity.id
_entity.type
_entity.pdbx_description
1 polymer ?
#
loop_
_entity_poly.entity_id
_entity_poly.type
_entity_poly.pdbx_seq_one_letter_code
_entity_poly.pdbx_strand_id
1 'polypeptide(L)' 'MERKVKIKVKGVRTKDGAGVSLVRVLGHETVKEFDPILMLDIHLTV' A
#
# COMPACT_ATOMS: atom_id res chain seq x y z
N MET A 1 9.79 22.45 -12.52
CA MET A 1 9.15 21.25 -13.09
C MET A 1 7.93 20.91 -12.26
N GLU A 2 6.76 20.81 -12.88
CA GLU A 2 5.52 20.43 -12.18
C GLU A 2 5.38 18.90 -12.17
N ARG A 3 5.11 18.30 -11.01
CA ARG A 3 4.84 16.85 -10.91
C ARG A 3 3.34 16.58 -11.08
N LYS A 4 2.99 15.65 -11.95
CA LYS A 4 1.60 15.18 -12.16
C LYS A 4 1.41 13.79 -11.56
N VAL A 5 0.19 13.51 -11.08
CA VAL A 5 -0.18 12.17 -10.60
C VAL A 5 -0.35 11.24 -11.80
N LYS A 6 0.50 10.20 -11.89
CA LYS A 6 0.45 9.20 -12.96
C LYS A 6 -0.46 8.03 -12.64
N ILE A 7 -0.50 7.61 -11.37
CA ILE A 7 -1.19 6.39 -10.92
C ILE A 7 -1.85 6.68 -9.57
N LYS A 8 -3.06 6.15 -9.38
CA LYS A 8 -3.79 6.18 -8.11
C LYS A 8 -4.13 4.75 -7.72
N VAL A 9 -3.87 4.40 -6.47
CA VAL A 9 -4.21 3.11 -5.88
C VAL A 9 -5.05 3.33 -4.64
N LYS A 10 -5.89 2.36 -4.30
CA LYS A 10 -6.70 2.37 -3.09
C LYS A 10 -6.28 1.20 -2.23
N GLY A 11 -5.97 1.48 -0.96
CA GLY A 11 -5.63 0.42 -0.03
C GLY A 11 -6.81 -0.50 0.29
N VAL A 12 -6.49 -1.75 0.60
CA VAL A 12 -7.45 -2.80 0.97
C VAL A 12 -7.25 -3.22 2.42
N ARG A 13 -8.34 -3.54 3.12
CA ARG A 13 -8.26 -4.04 4.50
C ARG A 13 -7.65 -5.44 4.50
N THR A 14 -6.69 -5.67 5.38
CA THR A 14 -6.06 -6.97 5.59
C THR A 14 -5.77 -7.17 7.09
N LYS A 15 -5.34 -8.38 7.46
CA LYS A 15 -4.73 -8.66 8.76
C LYS A 15 -3.27 -9.05 8.58
N ASP A 16 -2.42 -8.73 9.56
CA ASP A 16 -1.06 -9.27 9.64
C ASP A 16 -1.03 -10.66 10.31
N GLY A 17 0.17 -11.21 10.46
CA GLY A 17 0.38 -12.53 11.08
C GLY A 17 -0.01 -12.61 12.56
N ALA A 18 -0.11 -11.48 13.26
CA ALA A 18 -0.53 -11.41 14.67
C ALA A 18 -2.02 -11.03 14.82
N GLY A 19 -2.77 -10.94 13.72
CA GLY A 19 -4.19 -10.58 13.71
C GLY A 19 -4.45 -9.07 13.77
N VAL A 20 -3.42 -8.24 13.63
CA VAL A 20 -3.51 -6.79 13.60
C VAL A 20 -4.24 -6.34 12.35
N SER A 21 -5.16 -5.39 12.49
CA SER A 21 -5.89 -4.83 11.35
C SER A 21 -5.03 -3.78 10.64
N LEU A 22 -4.88 -3.94 9.32
CA LEU A 22 -4.09 -3.06 8.48
C LEU A 22 -4.88 -2.63 7.23
N VAL A 23 -4.43 -1.56 6.60
CA VAL A 23 -4.76 -1.23 5.20
C VAL A 23 -3.49 -1.39 4.37
N ARG A 24 -3.49 -2.36 3.45
CA ARG A 24 -2.41 -2.55 2.47
C ARG A 24 -2.61 -1.64 1.29
N VAL A 25 -1.69 -0.70 1.08
CA VAL A 25 -1.74 0.30 0.01
C VAL A 25 -0.90 -0.10 -1.20
N LEU A 26 0.29 -0.64 -0.96
CA LEU A 26 1.17 -1.22 -1.99
C LEU A 26 1.47 -2.67 -1.65
N GLY A 27 1.47 -3.52 -2.68
CA GLY A 27 1.68 -4.96 -2.56
C GLY A 27 2.16 -5.57 -3.88
N HIS A 28 1.98 -6.89 -4.00
CA HIS A 28 2.46 -7.66 -5.16
C HIS A 28 1.96 -7.09 -6.50
N GLU A 29 0.71 -6.65 -6.54
CA GLU A 29 0.04 -6.10 -7.72
C GLU A 29 0.54 -4.72 -8.13
N THR A 30 1.28 -4.01 -7.27
CA THR A 30 1.77 -2.65 -7.53
C THR A 30 3.29 -2.58 -7.71
N VAL A 31 4.02 -3.70 -7.60
CA VAL A 31 5.50 -3.68 -7.59
C VAL A 31 6.07 -3.04 -8.86
N LYS A 32 5.50 -3.31 -10.04
CA LYS A 32 6.03 -2.78 -11.32
C LYS A 32 5.97 -1.25 -11.39
N GLU A 33 4.97 -0.65 -10.78
CA GLU A 33 4.69 0.79 -10.83
C GLU A 33 5.42 1.56 -9.74
N PHE A 34 5.78 0.89 -8.64
CA PHE A 34 6.30 1.53 -7.42
C PHE A 34 7.70 1.05 -6.99
N ASP A 35 8.36 0.13 -7.70
CA ASP A 35 9.78 -0.23 -7.52
C ASP A 35 10.66 1.04 -7.43
N PRO A 36 11.48 1.22 -6.37
CA PRO A 36 11.96 0.24 -5.38
C PRO A 36 11.09 0.01 -4.13
N ILE A 37 9.89 0.60 -4.04
CA ILE A 37 9.00 0.46 -2.89
C ILE A 37 8.07 -0.74 -3.11
N LEU A 38 8.38 -1.85 -2.45
CA LEU A 38 7.71 -3.13 -2.68
C LEU A 38 6.41 -3.31 -1.89
N MET A 39 6.24 -2.61 -0.77
CA MET A 39 5.08 -2.73 0.11
C MET A 39 4.87 -1.48 0.96
N LEU A 40 3.61 -1.15 1.25
CA LEU A 40 3.22 -0.08 2.17
C LEU A 40 1.93 -0.48 2.88
N ASP A 41 2.02 -0.71 4.19
CA ASP A 41 0.88 -1.04 5.05
C ASP A 41 0.66 0.10 6.06
N ILE A 42 -0.61 0.42 6.34
CA ILE A 42 -1.03 1.38 7.36
C ILE A 42 -1.70 0.63 8.51
N HIS A 43 -1.22 0.86 9.73
CA HIS A 43 -1.80 0.26 10.93
C HIS A 43 -3.15 0.91 11.26
N LEU A 44 -4.17 0.09 11.52
CA LEU A 44 -5.44 0.56 12.04
C LEU A 44 -5.44 0.35 13.56
N THR A 45 -5.21 1.43 14.30
CA THR A 45 -5.58 1.45 15.72
C THR A 45 -7.09 1.40 15.82
N VAL A 46 -7.59 0.54 16.72
CA VAL A 46 -9.00 0.48 17.11
C VAL A 46 -9.51 1.84 17.59
#